data_AF-A0A3B3XPI8-F1
#
_entry.id   AF-A0A3B3XPI8-F1
#
_cell.length_a   1.000
_cell.length_b   1.000
_cell.length_c   1.000
_cell.angle_alpha   90.00
_cell.angle_beta   90.00
_cell.angle_gamma   90.00
#
_symmetry.space_group_name_H-M   'P 1'
#
loop_
_entity.id
_entity.type
_entity.pdbx_description
1 polymer ?
#
loop_
_entity_poly.entity_id
_entity_poly.type
_entity_poly.pdbx_seq_one_letter_code
_entity_poly.pdbx_strand_id
1 'polypeptide(L)'
;MLPVILDCFEYRLAPAHHFPVPYEDVHRVVKYFLQKGVLAQYSVDPGRVAVSGDSAGGNLAAAVSQQLQKESGQQIKLRAQALLYPVLQALDLKTPSYQQNKDMPILPRTLMVRFWSEYFTSNKALFRAMMANSHNSPESSRLLKFVNWSAFLPEAYHKEYNYSAPAVAQGTEGEAAGTDGPSQSFADPRASPLLVPDADLHSLPKAYILTCEYDVLRDDGIMYATRLRAAGVEVTHQHYDTGFHGALMFTVWPTDFLIARRMTDNYVKWLKDNL
;
A
#
# COMPACT_ATOMS: atom_id res chain seq x y z
N MET A 1 -7.73 -5.54 -29.02
CA MET A 1 -8.23 -4.74 -27.87
C MET A 1 -7.06 -4.47 -26.95
N LEU A 2 -6.80 -3.20 -26.65
CA LEU A 2 -5.75 -2.79 -25.71
C LEU A 2 -6.26 -2.99 -24.27
N PRO A 3 -5.43 -3.46 -23.34
CA PRO A 3 -5.78 -3.47 -21.92
C PRO A 3 -6.01 -2.03 -21.44
N VAL A 4 -7.00 -1.82 -20.56
CA VAL A 4 -7.25 -0.51 -19.94
C VAL A 4 -6.79 -0.53 -18.49
N ILE A 5 -5.89 0.38 -18.17
CA ILE A 5 -5.42 0.66 -16.81
C ILE A 5 -6.15 1.92 -16.37
N LEU A 6 -6.90 1.83 -15.28
CA LEU A 6 -7.46 3.02 -14.64
C LEU A 6 -6.38 3.64 -13.77
N ASP A 7 -5.99 4.87 -14.08
CA ASP A 7 -5.06 5.65 -13.29
C ASP A 7 -5.79 6.88 -12.73
N CYS A 8 -5.84 6.99 -11.40
CA CYS A 8 -6.65 7.98 -10.70
C CYS A 8 -5.74 9.10 -10.18
N PHE A 9 -5.64 10.18 -10.95
CA PHE A 9 -4.65 11.24 -10.70
C PHE A 9 -5.15 12.40 -9.82
N GLU A 10 -6.45 12.51 -9.54
CA GLU A 10 -7.03 13.72 -8.92
C GLU A 10 -7.93 13.44 -7.71
N TYR A 11 -7.53 12.50 -6.84
CA TYR A 11 -8.17 12.36 -5.53
C TYR A 11 -7.70 13.48 -4.59
N ARG A 12 -8.55 13.87 -3.64
CA ARG A 12 -8.22 14.89 -2.65
C ARG A 12 -7.04 14.46 -1.77
N LEU A 13 -6.14 15.39 -1.45
CA LEU A 13 -4.88 15.10 -0.76
C LEU A 13 -4.88 15.55 0.70
N ALA A 14 -4.21 14.76 1.54
CA ALA A 14 -3.78 15.19 2.86
C ALA A 14 -2.69 16.29 2.74
N PRO A 15 -2.58 17.21 3.71
CA PRO A 15 -3.34 17.30 4.97
C PRO A 15 -4.68 18.05 4.84
N ALA A 16 -5.02 18.61 3.67
CA ALA A 16 -6.30 19.32 3.49
C ALA A 16 -7.51 18.38 3.63
N HIS A 17 -7.33 17.12 3.22
CA HIS A 17 -8.33 16.07 3.30
C HIS A 17 -7.70 14.79 3.88
N HIS A 18 -7.90 14.56 5.17
CA HIS A 18 -7.42 13.37 5.87
C HIS A 18 -8.21 12.11 5.45
N PHE A 19 -7.64 10.93 5.72
CA PHE A 19 -8.35 9.65 5.61
C PHE A 19 -9.70 9.71 6.35
N PRO A 20 -10.80 9.16 5.77
CA PRO A 20 -10.86 8.32 4.58
C PRO A 20 -11.07 9.05 3.24
N VAL A 21 -11.03 10.38 3.21
CA VAL A 21 -11.43 11.17 2.02
C VAL A 21 -10.67 10.79 0.74
N PRO A 22 -9.33 10.68 0.74
CA PRO A 22 -8.59 10.29 -0.46
C PRO A 22 -8.98 8.90 -0.97
N TYR A 23 -9.21 7.96 -0.05
CA TYR A 23 -9.67 6.60 -0.36
C TYR A 23 -11.09 6.59 -0.96
N GLU A 24 -12.01 7.36 -0.39
CA GLU A 24 -13.39 7.44 -0.87
C GLU A 24 -13.48 7.96 -2.30
N ASP A 25 -12.63 8.93 -2.66
CA ASP A 25 -12.55 9.46 -4.03
C ASP A 25 -12.14 8.36 -5.02
N VAL A 26 -11.03 7.65 -4.77
CA VAL A 26 -10.56 6.57 -5.66
C VAL A 26 -11.58 5.44 -5.73
N HIS A 27 -12.12 5.03 -4.58
CA HIS A 27 -13.14 3.98 -4.53
C HIS A 27 -14.39 4.33 -5.35
N ARG A 28 -14.86 5.59 -5.27
CA ARG A 28 -16.00 6.07 -6.05
C ARG A 28 -15.70 6.07 -7.56
N VAL A 29 -14.51 6.51 -7.98
CA VAL A 29 -14.11 6.52 -9.39
C VAL A 29 -14.03 5.09 -9.93
N VAL A 30 -13.38 4.17 -9.21
CA VAL A 30 -13.27 2.76 -9.62
C VAL A 30 -14.66 2.13 -9.76
N LYS A 31 -15.55 2.32 -8.78
CA LYS A 31 -16.92 1.78 -8.85
C LYS A 31 -17.71 2.35 -10.01
N TYR A 32 -17.58 3.66 -10.27
CA TYR A 32 -18.23 4.28 -11.41
C TYR A 32 -17.70 3.69 -12.73
N PHE A 33 -16.39 3.56 -12.87
CA PHE A 33 -15.76 3.02 -14.08
C PHE A 33 -16.15 1.55 -14.35
N LEU A 34 -16.30 0.74 -13.29
CA LEU A 34 -16.70 -0.67 -13.41
C LEU A 34 -18.19 -0.88 -13.77
N GLN A 35 -18.97 0.18 -13.97
CA GLN A 35 -20.34 0.05 -14.47
C GLN A 35 -20.35 -0.36 -15.95
N LYS A 36 -21.18 -1.33 -16.31
CA LYS A 36 -21.28 -1.87 -17.69
C LYS A 36 -21.47 -0.79 -18.75
N GLY A 37 -22.31 0.22 -18.48
CA GLY A 37 -22.55 1.33 -19.40
C GLY A 37 -21.31 2.20 -19.62
N VAL A 38 -20.53 2.45 -18.56
CA VAL A 38 -19.30 3.25 -18.63
C VAL A 38 -18.22 2.48 -19.41
N LEU A 39 -18.00 1.20 -19.09
CA LEU A 39 -17.06 0.36 -19.85
C LEU A 39 -17.42 0.29 -21.35
N ALA A 40 -18.71 0.15 -21.67
CA ALA A 40 -19.18 0.13 -23.06
C ALA A 40 -18.92 1.46 -23.79
N GLN A 41 -19.10 2.60 -23.12
CA GLN A 41 -18.81 3.92 -23.68
C GLN A 41 -17.34 4.06 -24.11
N TYR A 42 -16.42 3.45 -23.36
CA TYR A 42 -14.99 3.49 -23.65
C TYR A 42 -14.49 2.25 -24.40
N SER A 43 -15.37 1.37 -24.88
CA SER A 43 -15.02 0.12 -25.57
C SER A 43 -14.07 -0.79 -24.76
N VAL A 44 -14.26 -0.84 -23.45
CA VAL A 44 -13.45 -1.65 -22.52
C VAL A 44 -14.08 -3.01 -22.30
N ASP A 45 -13.27 -4.06 -22.43
CA ASP A 45 -13.67 -5.43 -22.10
C ASP A 45 -13.80 -5.58 -20.57
N PRO A 46 -15.01 -5.90 -20.03
CA PRO A 46 -15.20 -6.09 -18.60
C PRO A 46 -14.38 -7.25 -18.00
N GLY A 47 -13.88 -8.19 -18.81
CA GLY A 47 -12.99 -9.26 -18.36
C GLY A 47 -11.53 -8.85 -18.21
N ARG A 48 -11.15 -7.65 -18.66
CA ARG A 48 -9.76 -7.19 -18.78
C ARG A 48 -9.49 -5.86 -18.06
N VAL A 49 -10.10 -5.66 -16.90
CA VAL A 49 -9.92 -4.46 -16.08
C VAL A 49 -8.96 -4.73 -14.91
N ALA A 50 -7.95 -3.88 -14.72
CA ALA A 50 -7.09 -3.89 -13.55
C ALA A 50 -7.10 -2.54 -12.83
N VAL A 51 -6.69 -2.57 -11.57
CA VAL A 51 -6.25 -1.36 -10.84
C VAL A 51 -4.74 -1.40 -10.70
N SER A 52 -4.12 -0.23 -10.81
CA SER A 52 -2.70 -0.06 -10.54
C SER A 52 -2.46 1.21 -9.77
N GLY A 53 -1.37 1.25 -9.00
CA GLY A 53 -0.89 2.47 -8.39
C GLY A 53 0.52 2.29 -7.83
N ASP A 54 1.21 3.41 -7.67
CA ASP A 54 2.56 3.46 -7.13
C ASP A 54 2.60 4.15 -5.77
N SER A 55 3.47 3.69 -4.87
CA SER A 55 3.60 4.26 -3.52
C SER A 55 2.26 4.35 -2.77
N ALA A 56 1.78 5.56 -2.45
CA ALA A 56 0.45 5.80 -1.88
C ALA A 56 -0.69 5.43 -2.84
N GLY A 57 -0.52 5.55 -4.16
CA GLY A 57 -1.47 5.00 -5.12
C GLY A 57 -1.55 3.47 -5.06
N GLY A 58 -0.42 2.81 -4.76
CA GLY A 58 -0.37 1.36 -4.52
C GLY A 58 -1.15 0.95 -3.27
N ASN A 59 -1.14 1.78 -2.22
CA ASN A 59 -2.02 1.63 -1.06
C ASN A 59 -3.50 1.63 -1.48
N LEU A 60 -3.91 2.68 -2.22
CA LEU A 60 -5.29 2.87 -2.65
C LEU A 60 -5.76 1.75 -3.58
N ALA A 61 -4.91 1.30 -4.51
CA ALA A 61 -5.20 0.18 -5.40
C ALA A 61 -5.43 -1.14 -4.63
N ALA A 62 -4.60 -1.42 -3.62
CA ALA A 62 -4.78 -2.58 -2.75
C ALA A 62 -6.06 -2.47 -1.90
N ALA A 63 -6.30 -1.32 -1.27
CA ALA A 63 -7.47 -1.05 -0.45
C ALA A 63 -8.77 -1.21 -1.24
N VAL A 64 -8.85 -0.61 -2.43
CA VAL A 64 -10.03 -0.72 -3.31
C VAL A 64 -10.22 -2.17 -3.78
N SER A 65 -9.15 -2.88 -4.13
CA SER A 65 -9.24 -4.30 -4.51
C SER A 65 -9.85 -5.13 -3.40
N GLN A 66 -9.46 -4.88 -2.14
CA GLN A 66 -10.03 -5.55 -0.96
C GLN A 66 -11.49 -5.18 -0.73
N GLN A 67 -11.84 -3.89 -0.84
CA GLN A 67 -13.21 -3.44 -0.59
C GLN A 67 -14.19 -3.97 -1.63
N LEU A 68 -13.83 -3.96 -2.92
CA LEU A 68 -14.70 -4.44 -3.98
C LEU A 68 -15.11 -5.92 -3.83
N GLN A 69 -14.28 -6.76 -3.19
CA GLN A 69 -14.66 -8.15 -2.92
C GLN A 69 -15.75 -8.28 -1.84
N LYS A 70 -15.89 -7.28 -0.96
CA LYS A 70 -16.85 -7.27 0.14
C LYS A 70 -18.21 -6.70 -0.28
N GLU A 71 -18.26 -5.96 -1.39
CA GLU A 71 -19.47 -5.28 -1.83
C GLU A 71 -20.41 -6.20 -2.62
N SER A 72 -21.59 -6.44 -2.07
CA SER A 72 -22.66 -7.13 -2.78
C SER A 72 -23.13 -6.29 -3.98
N GLY A 73 -23.22 -6.92 -5.15
CA GLY A 73 -23.73 -6.29 -6.37
C GLY A 73 -22.67 -5.74 -7.33
N GLN A 74 -21.38 -5.78 -6.99
CA GLN A 74 -20.30 -5.48 -7.93
C GLN A 74 -20.21 -6.58 -9.00
N GLN A 75 -20.76 -6.32 -10.19
CA GLN A 75 -20.87 -7.33 -11.25
C GLN A 75 -19.55 -7.57 -11.99
N ILE A 76 -18.76 -6.51 -12.17
CA ILE A 76 -17.47 -6.59 -12.86
C ILE A 76 -16.37 -6.75 -11.83
N LYS A 77 -15.63 -7.85 -11.92
CA LYS A 77 -14.48 -8.15 -11.05
C LYS A 77 -13.20 -7.63 -11.67
N LEU A 78 -12.28 -7.17 -10.84
CA LEU A 78 -10.93 -6.87 -11.27
C LEU A 78 -10.22 -8.15 -11.70
N ARG A 79 -9.55 -8.09 -12.85
CA ARG A 79 -8.72 -9.19 -13.34
C ARG A 79 -7.39 -9.24 -12.63
N ALA A 80 -6.81 -8.08 -12.31
CA ALA A 80 -5.50 -7.93 -11.70
C ALA A 80 -5.41 -6.67 -10.81
N GLN A 81 -4.48 -6.69 -9.85
CA GLN A 81 -3.99 -5.52 -9.13
C GLN A 81 -2.48 -5.38 -9.35
N ALA A 82 -1.98 -4.20 -9.70
CA ALA A 82 -0.56 -3.93 -9.83
C ALA A 82 -0.10 -2.87 -8.83
N LEU A 83 0.79 -3.25 -7.93
CA LEU A 83 1.19 -2.46 -6.77
C LEU A 83 2.68 -2.16 -6.88
N LEU A 84 3.02 -0.91 -7.16
CA LEU A 84 4.39 -0.49 -7.45
C LEU A 84 4.97 0.15 -6.18
N TYR A 85 5.95 -0.50 -5.54
CA TYR A 85 6.56 -0.10 -4.26
C TYR A 85 5.53 0.45 -3.25
N PRO A 86 4.47 -0.32 -2.93
CA PRO A 86 3.28 0.20 -2.26
C PRO A 86 3.51 0.50 -0.77
N VAL A 87 2.86 1.55 -0.27
CA VAL A 87 2.69 1.80 1.17
C VAL A 87 1.56 0.90 1.70
N LEU A 88 1.76 0.07 2.72
CA LEU A 88 0.70 -0.90 3.11
C LEU A 88 0.38 -0.98 4.61
N GLN A 89 1.21 -0.41 5.49
CA GLN A 89 0.90 -0.37 6.92
C GLN A 89 1.50 0.83 7.65
N ALA A 90 0.81 1.24 8.71
CA ALA A 90 1.23 2.34 9.58
C ALA A 90 1.62 1.89 11.00
N LEU A 91 1.65 0.60 11.33
CA LEU A 91 1.81 0.09 12.71
C LEU A 91 3.27 -0.09 13.14
N ASP A 92 4.14 -0.51 12.23
CA ASP A 92 5.57 -0.69 12.47
C ASP A 92 6.41 0.13 11.48
N LEU A 93 6.91 1.27 11.94
CA LEU A 93 7.79 2.15 11.18
C LEU A 93 9.26 1.90 11.53
N LYS A 94 9.60 0.69 11.98
CA LYS A 94 10.96 0.21 12.29
C LYS A 94 11.25 -1.20 11.72
N THR A 95 10.57 -1.62 10.65
CA THR A 95 10.99 -2.81 9.90
C THR A 95 12.45 -2.68 9.42
N PRO A 96 13.14 -3.79 9.08
CA PRO A 96 14.49 -3.75 8.52
C PRO A 96 14.68 -2.70 7.41
N SER A 97 13.74 -2.56 6.46
CA SER A 97 13.81 -1.57 5.39
C SER A 97 13.65 -0.13 5.87
N TYR A 98 12.75 0.14 6.83
CA TYR A 98 12.61 1.45 7.44
C TYR A 98 13.88 1.90 8.19
N GLN A 99 14.65 0.95 8.72
CA GLN A 99 15.92 1.22 9.42
C GLN A 99 17.10 1.35 8.44
N GLN A 100 17.24 0.40 7.51
CA GLN A 100 18.29 0.36 6.51
C GLN A 100 18.26 1.60 5.60
N ASN A 101 17.07 1.98 5.13
CA ASN A 101 16.88 3.00 4.11
C ASN A 101 16.44 4.35 4.70
N LYS A 102 16.65 4.56 6.01
CA LYS A 102 16.10 5.70 6.76
C LYS A 102 16.51 7.08 6.21
N ASP A 103 17.67 7.17 5.56
CA ASP A 103 18.25 8.41 5.02
C ASP A 103 18.25 8.47 3.48
N MET A 104 17.51 7.57 2.80
CA MET A 104 17.45 7.58 1.33
C MET A 104 16.88 8.91 0.80
N PRO A 105 17.48 9.54 -0.25
CA PRO A 105 17.09 10.90 -0.66
C PRO A 105 15.64 11.06 -1.15
N ILE A 106 15.09 10.06 -1.85
CA ILE A 106 13.75 10.16 -2.44
C ILE A 106 12.65 9.97 -1.38
N LEU A 107 12.80 8.97 -0.51
CA LEU A 107 11.86 8.70 0.56
C LEU A 107 12.61 8.31 1.84
N PRO A 108 13.09 9.29 2.63
CA PRO A 108 13.64 9.01 3.94
C PRO A 108 12.53 8.62 4.92
N ARG A 109 12.88 7.89 5.98
CA ARG A 109 11.93 7.43 7.01
C ARG A 109 11.14 8.60 7.61
N THR A 110 11.80 9.73 7.84
CA THR A 110 11.17 10.94 8.40
C THR A 110 10.06 11.48 7.52
N LEU A 111 10.25 11.45 6.20
CA LEU A 111 9.25 11.90 5.23
C LEU A 111 8.08 10.91 5.17
N MET A 112 8.34 9.61 5.17
CA MET A 112 7.27 8.61 5.18
C MET A 112 6.42 8.68 6.47
N VAL A 113 7.05 8.85 7.63
CA VAL A 113 6.36 9.05 8.90
C VAL A 113 5.50 10.33 8.87
N ARG A 114 6.00 11.40 8.25
CA ARG A 114 5.22 12.62 8.04
C ARG A 114 4.00 12.37 7.16
N PHE A 115 4.15 11.66 6.05
CA PHE A 115 3.01 11.31 5.18
C PHE A 115 1.95 10.51 5.92
N TRP A 116 2.35 9.48 6.68
CA TRP A 116 1.41 8.75 7.53
C TRP A 116 0.70 9.66 8.54
N SER A 117 1.47 10.48 9.27
CA SER A 117 0.88 11.39 10.25
C SER A 117 -0.14 12.33 9.61
N GLU A 118 0.24 13.02 8.53
CA GLU A 118 -0.61 13.98 7.83
C GLU A 118 -1.80 13.31 7.14
N TYR A 119 -1.68 12.04 6.76
CA TYR A 119 -2.80 11.28 6.21
C TYR A 119 -3.94 11.12 7.22
N PHE A 120 -3.64 11.01 8.51
CA PHE A 120 -4.65 10.83 9.56
C PHE A 120 -5.02 12.11 10.31
N THR A 121 -4.06 13.02 10.51
CA THR A 121 -4.30 14.24 11.29
C THR A 121 -3.22 15.30 11.07
N SER A 122 -3.60 16.56 11.23
CA SER A 122 -2.64 17.68 11.28
C SER A 122 -1.94 17.82 12.65
N ASN A 123 -2.27 16.97 13.64
CA ASN A 123 -1.65 17.01 14.97
C ASN A 123 -0.22 16.42 14.97
N LYS A 124 0.78 17.29 15.20
CA LYS A 124 2.19 16.93 15.29
C LYS A 124 2.54 15.97 16.44
N ALA A 125 1.67 15.78 17.42
CA ALA A 125 1.85 14.77 18.46
C ALA A 125 1.89 13.36 17.86
N LEU A 126 1.06 13.10 16.84
CA LEU A 126 1.07 11.81 16.14
C LEU A 126 2.41 11.60 15.42
N PHE A 127 2.90 12.60 14.68
CA PHE A 127 4.21 12.54 14.05
C PHE A 127 5.31 12.15 15.04
N ARG A 128 5.34 12.77 16.23
CA ARG A 128 6.34 12.43 17.27
C ARG A 128 6.20 10.99 17.76
N ALA A 129 4.98 10.53 18.01
CA ALA A 129 4.71 9.16 18.45
C ALA A 129 5.08 8.13 17.36
N MET A 130 4.75 8.40 16.09
CA MET A 130 5.12 7.56 14.94
C MET A 130 6.63 7.54 14.70
N MET A 131 7.30 8.69 14.86
CA MET A 131 8.76 8.75 14.80
C MET A 131 9.42 7.85 15.85
N ALA A 132 8.83 7.77 17.05
CA ALA A 132 9.26 6.90 18.14
C ALA A 132 8.82 5.43 17.98
N ASN A 133 7.90 5.13 17.06
CA ASN A 133 7.22 3.84 16.89
C ASN A 133 6.42 3.42 18.13
N SER A 134 5.75 4.38 18.78
CA SER A 134 5.02 4.22 20.04
C SER A 134 3.57 4.73 19.95
N HIS A 135 3.01 4.76 18.75
CA HIS A 135 1.67 5.29 18.44
C HIS A 135 0.58 4.22 18.39
N ASN A 136 0.93 2.94 18.54
CA ASN A 136 -0.05 1.86 18.58
C ASN A 136 -0.87 1.93 19.88
N SER A 137 -2.17 1.73 19.77
CA SER A 137 -3.11 1.63 20.89
C SER A 137 -3.47 0.16 21.18
N PRO A 138 -4.12 -0.14 22.33
CA PRO A 138 -4.65 -1.46 22.61
C PRO A 138 -5.52 -2.04 21.47
N GLU A 139 -6.31 -1.21 20.78
CA GLU A 139 -7.13 -1.64 19.63
C GLU A 139 -6.30 -2.11 18.44
N SER A 140 -5.18 -1.44 18.15
CA SER A 140 -4.25 -1.81 17.08
C SER A 140 -3.33 -2.98 17.46
N SER A 141 -3.14 -3.25 18.75
CA SER A 141 -2.23 -4.30 19.25
C SER A 141 -2.56 -5.69 18.69
N ARG A 142 -3.84 -6.01 18.54
CA ARG A 142 -4.33 -7.28 17.97
C ARG A 142 -3.96 -7.48 16.50
N LEU A 143 -3.63 -6.38 15.80
CA LEU A 143 -3.24 -6.38 14.40
C LEU A 143 -1.71 -6.43 14.21
N LEU A 144 -0.91 -6.28 15.28
CA LEU A 144 0.55 -6.33 15.20
C LEU A 144 1.08 -7.67 14.64
N LYS A 145 0.31 -8.75 14.80
CA LYS A 145 0.60 -10.05 14.18
C LYS A 145 0.72 -9.98 12.66
N PHE A 146 0.04 -9.04 11.99
CA PHE A 146 0.07 -8.89 10.54
C PHE A 146 1.28 -8.08 10.03
N VAL A 147 1.98 -7.38 10.93
CA VAL A 147 3.23 -6.65 10.64
C VAL A 147 4.44 -7.31 11.30
N ASN A 148 4.29 -8.56 11.76
CA ASN A 148 5.41 -9.33 12.30
C ASN A 148 6.37 -9.72 11.17
N TRP A 149 7.31 -8.82 10.87
CA TRP A 149 8.23 -8.99 9.76
C TRP A 149 9.13 -10.23 9.91
N SER A 150 9.39 -10.71 11.13
CA SER A 150 10.18 -11.94 11.32
C SER A 150 9.48 -13.19 10.78
N ALA A 151 8.14 -13.18 10.75
CA ALA A 151 7.34 -14.29 10.24
C ALA A 151 7.11 -14.22 8.72
N PHE A 152 7.19 -13.03 8.13
CA PHE A 152 6.78 -12.81 6.74
C PHE A 152 7.93 -12.44 5.78
N LEU A 153 9.03 -11.91 6.29
CA LEU A 153 10.22 -11.63 5.50
C LEU A 153 11.12 -12.86 5.43
N PRO A 154 11.70 -13.18 4.26
CA PRO A 154 12.80 -14.14 4.16
C PRO A 154 13.97 -13.78 5.08
N GLU A 155 14.68 -14.77 5.62
CA GLU A 155 15.80 -14.59 6.56
C GLU A 155 16.87 -13.62 6.03
N ALA A 156 17.11 -13.60 4.72
CA ALA A 156 18.05 -12.69 4.06
C ALA A 156 17.78 -11.20 4.35
N TYR A 157 16.54 -10.81 4.65
CA TYR A 157 16.17 -9.43 4.96
C TYR A 157 16.23 -9.10 6.46
N HIS A 158 16.39 -10.08 7.34
CA HIS A 158 16.49 -9.86 8.79
C HIS A 158 17.83 -9.18 9.13
N LYS A 159 18.90 -9.52 8.41
CA LYS A 159 20.25 -8.94 8.56
C LYS A 159 20.70 -8.98 10.03
N GLU A 160 21.05 -7.84 10.60
CA GLU A 160 21.43 -7.69 12.02
C GLU A 160 20.26 -7.27 12.92
N TYR A 161 19.06 -7.11 12.36
CA TYR A 161 17.89 -6.63 13.09
C TYR A 161 17.21 -7.77 13.83
N ASN A 162 16.90 -7.53 15.11
CA ASN A 162 16.10 -8.44 15.92
C ASN A 162 14.66 -7.95 15.98
N TYR A 163 13.71 -8.87 15.84
CA TYR A 163 12.30 -8.51 15.94
C TYR A 163 11.90 -8.20 17.36
N SER A 164 11.25 -7.04 17.53
CA SER A 164 10.52 -6.67 18.72
C SER A 164 9.16 -6.13 18.29
N ALA A 165 8.09 -6.61 18.90
CA ALA A 165 6.75 -6.08 18.62
C ALA A 165 6.72 -4.56 18.88
N PRO A 166 6.06 -3.77 18.01
CA PRO A 166 5.90 -2.33 18.22
C PRO A 166 5.28 -2.00 19.58
N ALA A 167 5.73 -0.90 20.18
CA ALA A 167 5.25 -0.48 21.49
C ALA A 167 3.77 -0.08 21.43
N VAL A 168 3.00 -0.49 22.44
CA VAL A 168 1.60 -0.13 22.63
C VAL A 168 1.52 0.91 23.74
N ALA A 169 1.00 2.09 23.43
CA ALA A 169 0.77 3.15 24.41
C ALA A 169 -0.29 2.70 25.42
N GLN A 170 0.07 2.70 26.71
CA GLN A 170 -0.89 2.49 27.80
C GLN A 170 -1.66 3.80 28.00
N GLY A 171 -2.90 3.87 27.52
CA GLY A 171 -3.79 4.99 27.82
C GLY A 171 -4.55 4.73 29.13
N THR A 172 -4.45 5.64 30.10
CA THR A 172 -5.54 5.85 31.07
C THR A 172 -6.75 6.36 30.32
N GLU A 173 -7.91 5.72 30.51
CA GLU A 173 -9.21 6.22 30.07
C GLU A 173 -9.40 7.66 30.59
N GLY A 174 -9.25 8.70 29.75
CA GLY A 174 -9.58 10.06 30.18
C GLY A 174 -8.96 11.26 29.46
N GLU A 175 -7.79 11.17 28.81
CA GLU A 175 -7.13 12.38 28.26
C GLU A 175 -6.53 12.20 26.85
N ALA A 176 -7.29 11.56 25.96
CA ALA A 176 -7.06 11.70 24.53
C ALA A 176 -8.31 12.35 23.92
N ALA A 177 -8.11 13.59 23.45
CA ALA A 177 -8.92 14.40 22.54
C ALA A 177 -10.26 13.80 22.06
N GLY A 178 -11.31 14.63 22.15
CA GLY A 178 -12.70 14.38 21.73
C GLY A 178 -12.91 13.28 20.69
N THR A 179 -13.87 12.41 21.00
CA THR A 179 -14.69 11.57 20.09
C THR A 179 -14.22 11.57 18.62
N ASP A 180 -13.71 10.43 18.14
CA ASP A 180 -13.17 10.13 16.78
C ASP A 180 -11.64 10.27 16.61
N GLY A 181 -10.85 9.53 17.40
CA GLY A 181 -9.38 9.64 17.42
C GLY A 181 -8.62 8.93 16.26
N PRO A 182 -7.37 9.35 15.94
CA PRO A 182 -6.52 8.78 14.88
C PRO A 182 -6.18 7.28 15.02
N SER A 183 -6.25 6.73 16.24
CA SER A 183 -5.86 5.34 16.53
C SER A 183 -6.73 4.29 15.85
N GLN A 184 -8.03 4.57 15.65
CA GLN A 184 -8.91 3.67 14.89
C GLN A 184 -8.58 3.67 13.39
N SER A 185 -8.03 4.76 12.88
CA SER A 185 -7.72 4.93 11.46
C SER A 185 -6.50 4.13 11.02
N PHE A 186 -5.48 3.94 11.86
CA PHE A 186 -4.29 3.14 11.51
C PHE A 186 -4.61 1.65 11.35
N ALA A 187 -5.58 1.19 12.14
CA ALA A 187 -6.07 -0.18 12.20
C ALA A 187 -7.10 -0.49 11.08
N ASP A 188 -7.54 0.52 10.33
CA ASP A 188 -8.48 0.35 9.23
C ASP A 188 -7.77 -0.24 8.00
N PRO A 189 -8.18 -1.42 7.48
CA PRO A 189 -7.59 -2.01 6.28
C PRO A 189 -7.66 -1.12 5.04
N ARG A 190 -8.57 -0.14 4.99
CA ARG A 190 -8.65 0.85 3.90
C ARG A 190 -7.50 1.85 3.92
N ALA A 191 -6.89 2.08 5.08
CA ALA A 191 -5.66 2.85 5.23
C ALA A 191 -4.42 1.96 5.21
N SER A 192 -4.49 0.80 5.86
CA SER A 192 -3.38 -0.16 5.96
C SER A 192 -3.78 -1.53 5.38
N PRO A 193 -3.75 -1.72 4.04
CA PRO A 193 -4.18 -2.97 3.40
C PRO A 193 -3.45 -4.23 3.88
N LEU A 194 -2.23 -4.10 4.43
CA LEU A 194 -1.53 -5.22 5.06
C LEU A 194 -2.22 -5.70 6.35
N LEU A 195 -3.23 -5.02 6.90
CA LEU A 195 -3.89 -5.47 8.14
C LEU A 195 -5.16 -6.29 7.89
N VAL A 196 -5.54 -6.50 6.63
CA VAL A 196 -6.73 -7.28 6.28
C VAL A 196 -6.58 -8.73 6.76
N PRO A 197 -7.62 -9.40 7.29
CA PRO A 197 -7.55 -10.80 7.69
C PRO A 197 -7.20 -11.74 6.52
N ASP A 198 -6.48 -12.84 6.79
CA ASP A 198 -6.08 -13.79 5.74
C ASP A 198 -7.29 -14.43 5.01
N ALA A 199 -8.41 -14.61 5.73
CA ALA A 199 -9.66 -15.09 5.17
C ALA A 199 -10.24 -14.17 4.08
N ASP A 200 -9.87 -12.89 4.06
CA ASP A 200 -10.33 -11.92 3.06
C ASP A 200 -9.36 -11.82 1.86
N LEU A 201 -8.17 -12.43 1.93
CA LEU A 201 -7.15 -12.33 0.87
C LEU A 201 -7.40 -13.28 -0.30
N HIS A 202 -7.98 -14.46 -0.04
CA HIS A 202 -8.08 -15.55 -1.04
C HIS A 202 -8.91 -15.19 -2.28
N SER A 203 -9.81 -14.21 -2.16
CA SER A 203 -10.70 -13.76 -3.25
C SER A 203 -10.13 -12.60 -4.06
N LEU A 204 -8.94 -12.10 -3.70
CA LEU A 204 -8.32 -10.97 -4.38
C LEU A 204 -7.87 -11.32 -5.79
N PRO A 205 -7.84 -10.33 -6.71
CA PRO A 205 -7.33 -10.56 -8.05
C PRO A 205 -5.83 -10.88 -8.01
N LYS A 206 -5.34 -11.54 -9.06
CA LYS A 206 -3.90 -11.78 -9.23
C LYS A 206 -3.11 -10.48 -9.06
N ALA A 207 -1.95 -10.58 -8.44
CA ALA A 207 -1.18 -9.42 -8.04
C ALA A 207 0.17 -9.36 -8.76
N TYR A 208 0.50 -8.18 -9.27
CA TYR A 208 1.86 -7.78 -9.56
C TYR A 208 2.35 -6.88 -8.42
N ILE A 209 3.42 -7.25 -7.76
CA ILE A 209 4.03 -6.44 -6.70
C ILE A 209 5.46 -6.14 -7.11
N LEU A 210 5.80 -4.86 -7.19
CA LEU A 210 7.15 -4.42 -7.43
C LEU A 210 7.72 -3.85 -6.12
N THR A 211 8.93 -4.25 -5.73
CA THR A 211 9.63 -3.63 -4.59
C THR A 211 11.07 -3.26 -4.97
N CYS A 212 11.61 -2.28 -4.27
CA CYS A 212 12.95 -1.73 -4.48
C CYS A 212 13.83 -1.99 -3.25
N GLU A 213 15.11 -2.32 -3.42
CA GLU A 213 16.01 -2.54 -2.26
C GLU A 213 16.25 -1.26 -1.47
N TYR A 214 16.40 -0.12 -2.15
CA TYR A 214 16.64 1.19 -1.53
C TYR A 214 15.33 1.96 -1.31
N ASP A 215 14.43 1.35 -0.55
CA ASP A 215 13.10 1.88 -0.20
C ASP A 215 12.73 1.50 1.23
N VAL A 216 12.23 2.46 2.02
CA VAL A 216 11.72 2.18 3.37
C VAL A 216 10.49 1.26 3.35
N LEU A 217 9.73 1.24 2.25
CA LEU A 217 8.52 0.44 2.06
C LEU A 217 8.79 -0.97 1.51
N ARG A 218 10.04 -1.34 1.26
CA ARG A 218 10.40 -2.66 0.71
C ARG A 218 9.71 -3.79 1.46
N ASP A 219 9.79 -3.77 2.78
CA ASP A 219 9.29 -4.85 3.62
C ASP A 219 7.76 -4.92 3.63
N ASP A 220 7.06 -3.78 3.55
CA ASP A 220 5.59 -3.74 3.41
C ASP A 220 5.14 -4.58 2.20
N GLY A 221 5.75 -4.33 1.04
CA GLY A 221 5.45 -5.06 -0.20
C GLY A 221 5.80 -6.54 -0.14
N ILE A 222 6.94 -6.89 0.46
CA ILE A 222 7.35 -8.31 0.63
C ILE A 222 6.37 -9.04 1.55
N MET A 223 6.03 -8.45 2.71
CA MET A 223 5.08 -9.06 3.64
C MET A 223 3.71 -9.29 2.98
N TYR A 224 3.22 -8.32 2.21
CA TYR A 224 1.96 -8.46 1.50
C TYR A 224 2.02 -9.54 0.41
N ALA A 225 3.11 -9.62 -0.37
CA ALA A 225 3.32 -10.67 -1.35
C ALA A 225 3.34 -12.07 -0.70
N THR A 226 4.03 -12.22 0.44
CA THR A 226 4.07 -13.47 1.20
C THR A 226 2.66 -13.89 1.64
N ARG A 227 1.88 -12.95 2.19
CA ARG A 227 0.53 -13.23 2.70
C ARG A 227 -0.47 -13.54 1.58
N LEU A 228 -0.43 -12.82 0.47
CA LEU A 228 -1.24 -13.11 -0.70
C LEU A 228 -0.98 -14.53 -1.25
N ARG A 229 0.30 -14.93 -1.37
CA ARG A 229 0.66 -16.29 -1.77
C ARG A 229 0.15 -17.34 -0.81
N ALA A 230 0.29 -17.11 0.49
CA ALA A 230 -0.22 -18.02 1.52
C ALA A 230 -1.74 -18.18 1.46
N ALA A 231 -2.47 -17.13 1.05
CA ALA A 231 -3.91 -17.16 0.82
C ALA A 231 -4.32 -17.75 -0.53
N GLY A 232 -3.38 -18.22 -1.36
CA GLY A 232 -3.65 -18.84 -2.66
C GLY A 232 -3.81 -17.86 -3.83
N VAL A 233 -3.50 -16.58 -3.65
CA VAL A 233 -3.52 -15.58 -4.73
C VAL A 233 -2.31 -15.80 -5.65
N GLU A 234 -2.53 -15.71 -6.96
CA GLU A 234 -1.44 -15.71 -7.95
C GLU A 234 -0.65 -14.40 -7.85
N VAL A 235 0.61 -14.47 -7.40
CA VAL A 235 1.47 -13.29 -7.18
C VAL A 235 2.74 -13.35 -8.02
N THR A 236 2.90 -12.37 -8.90
CA THR A 236 4.19 -12.02 -9.48
C THR A 236 4.83 -10.93 -8.63
N HIS A 237 5.88 -11.26 -7.88
CA HIS A 237 6.66 -10.29 -7.11
C HIS A 237 8.00 -10.07 -7.80
N GLN A 238 8.28 -8.83 -8.21
CA GLN A 238 9.55 -8.43 -8.79
C GLN A 238 10.28 -7.50 -7.82
N HIS A 239 11.39 -7.98 -7.28
CA HIS A 239 12.29 -7.18 -6.48
C HIS A 239 13.43 -6.64 -7.34
N TYR A 240 13.77 -5.37 -7.15
CA TYR A 240 14.85 -4.69 -7.87
C TYR A 240 15.96 -4.29 -6.88
N ASP A 241 17.06 -5.04 -6.89
CA ASP A 241 18.20 -4.89 -5.97
C ASP A 241 18.92 -3.53 -6.10
N THR A 242 18.79 -2.88 -7.26
CA THR A 242 19.34 -1.53 -7.50
C THR A 242 18.24 -0.47 -7.63
N GLY A 243 16.99 -0.85 -7.36
CA GLY A 243 15.85 0.05 -7.43
C GLY A 243 15.73 0.92 -6.17
N PHE A 244 15.09 2.08 -6.31
CA PHE A 244 14.78 2.99 -5.22
C PHE A 244 13.31 3.42 -5.29
N HIS A 245 12.77 3.96 -4.21
CA HIS A 245 11.39 4.43 -4.16
C HIS A 245 11.09 5.45 -5.28
N GLY A 246 9.95 5.32 -5.97
CA GLY A 246 9.56 6.26 -7.02
C GLY A 246 10.39 6.17 -8.32
N ALA A 247 11.25 5.15 -8.48
CA ALA A 247 12.15 5.04 -9.63
C ALA A 247 11.44 5.15 -10.99
N LEU A 248 10.19 4.72 -11.13
CA LEU A 248 9.41 4.79 -12.38
C LEU A 248 9.17 6.23 -12.87
N MET A 249 9.22 7.23 -11.99
CA MET A 249 9.13 8.64 -12.38
C MET A 249 10.35 9.13 -13.15
N PHE A 250 11.46 8.39 -13.09
CA PHE A 250 12.76 8.78 -13.64
C PHE A 250 13.07 7.98 -14.92
N THR A 251 12.15 8.06 -15.89
CA THR A 251 12.25 7.42 -17.24
C THR A 251 12.51 8.43 -18.36
N VAL A 252 12.70 9.70 -18.00
CA VAL A 252 12.89 10.81 -18.93
C VAL A 252 14.10 11.64 -18.54
N TRP A 253 14.72 12.30 -19.52
CA TRP A 253 15.82 13.23 -19.29
C TRP A 253 15.39 14.37 -18.34
N PRO A 254 16.24 14.81 -17.39
CA PRO A 254 17.66 14.48 -17.21
C PRO A 254 17.93 13.22 -16.35
N THR A 255 16.90 12.53 -15.90
CA THR A 255 16.99 11.44 -14.92
C THR A 255 16.61 10.10 -15.53
N ASP A 256 17.10 9.79 -16.72
CA ASP A 256 16.71 8.57 -17.46
C ASP A 256 17.45 7.32 -16.94
N PHE A 257 17.01 6.79 -15.80
CA PHE A 257 17.68 5.64 -15.21
C PHE A 257 17.34 4.34 -15.94
N LEU A 258 18.36 3.55 -16.25
CA LEU A 258 18.20 2.22 -16.84
C LEU A 258 17.31 1.30 -15.98
N ILE A 259 17.37 1.43 -14.64
CA ILE A 259 16.52 0.65 -13.74
C ILE A 259 15.05 1.04 -13.89
N ALA A 260 14.75 2.33 -14.05
CA ALA A 260 13.38 2.82 -14.25
C ALA A 260 12.78 2.28 -15.55
N ARG A 261 13.53 2.35 -16.66
CA ARG A 261 13.10 1.76 -17.94
C ARG A 261 12.83 0.26 -17.82
N ARG A 262 13.73 -0.49 -17.18
CA ARG A 262 13.56 -1.93 -16.95
C ARG A 262 12.30 -2.23 -16.13
N MET A 263 12.06 -1.46 -15.07
CA MET A 263 10.87 -1.59 -14.23
C MET A 263 9.60 -1.33 -15.05
N THR A 264 9.58 -0.27 -15.85
CA THR A 264 8.45 0.06 -16.75
C THR A 264 8.22 -1.05 -17.77
N ASP A 265 9.27 -1.52 -18.45
CA ASP A 265 9.16 -2.55 -19.49
C ASP A 265 8.61 -3.86 -18.92
N ASN A 266 9.11 -4.28 -17.77
CA ASN A 266 8.65 -5.50 -17.09
C ASN A 266 7.20 -5.37 -16.60
N TYR A 267 6.83 -4.21 -16.04
CA TYR A 267 5.47 -3.92 -15.63
C TYR A 267 4.49 -3.92 -16.82
N VAL A 268 4.83 -3.22 -17.90
CA VAL A 268 4.02 -3.18 -19.13
C VAL A 268 3.92 -4.57 -19.77
N LYS A 269 5.02 -5.34 -19.79
CA LYS A 269 5.00 -6.72 -20.25
C LYS A 269 4.03 -7.56 -19.42
N TRP A 270 4.13 -7.48 -18.10
CA TRP A 270 3.27 -8.25 -17.21
C TRP A 270 1.78 -7.93 -17.44
N LEU A 271 1.45 -6.65 -17.60
CA LEU A 271 0.07 -6.24 -17.89
C LEU A 271 -0.44 -6.81 -19.22
N LYS A 272 0.37 -6.79 -20.27
CA LYS A 272 0.01 -7.37 -21.58
C LYS A 272 -0.24 -8.88 -21.52
N ASP A 273 0.49 -9.59 -20.66
CA ASP A 273 0.36 -11.03 -20.52
C ASP A 273 -0.83 -11.44 -19.62
N ASN A 274 -1.32 -10.52 -18.78
CA ASN A 274 -2.30 -10.84 -17.71
C ASN A 274 -3.66 -10.16 -17.85
N LEU A 275 -3.75 -9.14 -18.70
CA LEU A 275 -5.00 -8.54 -19.16
C LEU A 275 -5.25 -9.02 -20.56
#